data_AF-A0A9C8AAZ2-F1
#
_entry.id   AF-A0A9C8AAZ2-F1
#
_cell.length_a   1.000
_cell.length_b   1.000
_cell.length_c   1.000
_cell.angle_alpha   90.00
_cell.angle_beta   90.00
_cell.angle_gamma   90.00
#
_symmetry.space_group_name_H-M   'P 1'
#
loop_
_entity.id
_entity.type
_entity.pdbx_description
1 polymer ?
#
loop_
_entity_poly.entity_id
_entity_poly.type
_entity_poly.pdbx_seq_one_letter_code
_entity_poly.pdbx_strand_id
1 'polypeptide(L)'
;MPYFAPLIIKPSVAQLANYPHLPKLAWQLSQYYHAHHVTEADLKTIGLALWQVLDIDATLAPQALLIECANNAIESLPWECLYHPQLGFLGKHADYTLSRRVSSDNKTVQLSKGPFNILLLTAQAKTISHHGRLDVEIEQQTVRSALAPFIKAGWVHFYAPDDGRFVTFVELLHSQRWHLVILSGHGVFKEKGENAGAFFVFESEQGSGELITAGTLAQAFKGTSVQCVVVAACQSAQFIATPDFQGSAPNLEGLPDLQGLPNLEGLESHTSLIIPIMQAGVPHVVG
;
A
#
# COMPACT_ATOMS: atom_id res chain seq x y z
N MET A 1 0.59 4.01 27.73
CA MET A 1 -0.18 2.79 27.38
C MET A 1 0.81 1.64 27.26
N PRO A 2 0.63 0.50 27.96
CA PRO A 2 1.45 -0.67 27.70
C PRO A 2 1.25 -1.11 26.24
N TYR A 3 2.34 -1.29 25.51
CA TYR A 3 2.32 -1.85 24.16
C TYR A 3 1.93 -3.33 24.27
N PHE A 4 0.69 -3.66 23.92
CA PHE A 4 0.32 -5.07 23.74
C PHE A 4 1.00 -5.58 22.46
N ALA A 5 1.64 -6.74 22.56
CA ALA A 5 2.21 -7.39 21.39
C ALA A 5 1.08 -7.70 20.38
N PRO A 6 1.27 -7.48 19.08
CA PRO A 6 0.25 -7.81 18.09
C PRO A 6 0.01 -9.32 18.07
N LEU A 7 -1.24 -9.73 17.86
CA LEU A 7 -1.55 -11.11 17.53
C LEU A 7 -1.07 -11.39 16.11
N ILE A 8 -0.06 -12.24 16.00
CA ILE A 8 0.49 -12.67 14.71
C ILE A 8 -0.31 -13.87 14.23
N ILE A 9 -0.97 -13.70 13.09
CA ILE A 9 -1.77 -14.71 12.42
C ILE A 9 -0.97 -15.20 11.22
N LYS A 10 -0.80 -16.51 11.09
CA LYS A 10 -0.02 -17.14 10.00
C LYS A 10 -0.92 -18.05 9.18
N PRO A 11 -1.68 -17.53 8.21
CA PRO A 11 -2.46 -18.36 7.31
C PRO A 11 -1.54 -19.35 6.59
N SER A 12 -2.03 -20.54 6.30
CA SER A 12 -1.29 -21.56 5.56
C SER A 12 -1.97 -21.85 4.22
N VAL A 13 -1.18 -22.29 3.23
CA VAL A 13 -1.73 -22.75 1.94
C VAL A 13 -2.68 -23.94 2.12
N ALA A 14 -2.42 -24.78 3.12
CA ALA A 14 -3.30 -25.89 3.47
C ALA A 14 -4.69 -25.41 3.93
N GLN A 15 -4.77 -24.32 4.71
CA GLN A 15 -6.05 -23.69 5.05
C GLN A 15 -6.73 -23.12 3.81
N LEU A 16 -5.99 -22.45 2.93
CA LEU A 16 -6.53 -21.91 1.67
C LEU A 16 -7.08 -22.99 0.74
N ALA A 17 -6.51 -24.21 0.76
CA ALA A 17 -6.99 -25.33 -0.06
C ALA A 17 -8.43 -25.73 0.29
N ASN A 18 -8.91 -25.45 1.50
CA ASN A 18 -10.31 -25.68 1.90
C ASN A 18 -11.27 -24.61 1.33
N TYR A 19 -10.74 -23.51 0.78
CA TYR A 19 -11.50 -22.38 0.24
C TYR A 19 -11.06 -22.06 -1.20
N PRO A 20 -11.20 -23.01 -2.16
CA PRO A 20 -10.68 -22.86 -3.53
C PRO A 20 -11.34 -21.72 -4.33
N HIS A 21 -12.49 -21.22 -3.87
CA HIS A 21 -13.21 -20.11 -4.48
C HIS A 21 -12.60 -18.74 -4.10
N LEU A 22 -11.79 -18.66 -3.05
CA LEU A 22 -11.31 -17.39 -2.51
C LEU A 22 -10.37 -16.62 -3.46
N PRO A 23 -9.40 -17.25 -4.15
CA PRO A 23 -8.59 -16.54 -5.15
C PRO A 23 -9.44 -15.98 -6.29
N LYS A 24 -10.47 -16.73 -6.72
CA LYS A 24 -11.40 -16.29 -7.75
C LYS A 24 -12.24 -15.10 -7.27
N LEU A 25 -12.73 -15.12 -6.03
CA LEU A 25 -13.45 -13.98 -5.44
C LEU A 25 -12.56 -12.74 -5.35
N ALA A 26 -11.31 -12.88 -4.93
CA ALA A 26 -10.34 -11.78 -4.86
C ALA A 26 -10.11 -11.17 -6.24
N TRP A 27 -9.93 -12.02 -7.26
CA TRP A 27 -9.79 -11.59 -8.64
C TRP A 27 -11.04 -10.87 -9.16
N GLN A 28 -12.23 -11.44 -8.94
CA GLN A 28 -13.49 -10.85 -9.37
C GLN A 28 -13.73 -9.48 -8.71
N LEU A 29 -13.40 -9.35 -7.42
CA LEU A 29 -13.51 -8.08 -6.70
C LEU A 29 -12.55 -7.03 -7.28
N SER A 30 -11.30 -7.41 -7.57
CA SER A 30 -10.32 -6.55 -8.23
C SER A 30 -10.86 -6.02 -9.58
N GLN A 31 -11.36 -6.92 -10.43
CA GLN A 31 -11.97 -6.55 -11.71
C GLN A 31 -13.21 -5.65 -11.53
N TYR A 32 -14.05 -5.94 -10.55
CA TYR A 32 -15.26 -5.15 -10.28
C TYR A 32 -14.90 -3.73 -9.84
N TYR A 33 -13.89 -3.57 -8.98
CA TYR A 33 -13.37 -2.28 -8.52
C TYR A 33 -12.91 -1.37 -9.66
N HIS A 34 -12.43 -1.94 -10.76
CA HIS A 34 -11.99 -1.16 -11.92
C HIS A 34 -13.15 -0.59 -12.75
N ALA A 35 -14.26 -1.30 -12.81
CA ALA A 35 -15.38 -0.94 -13.67
C ALA A 35 -16.54 -0.27 -12.91
N HIS A 36 -16.59 -0.42 -11.58
CA HIS A 36 -17.75 -0.04 -10.78
C HIS A 36 -17.35 0.55 -9.43
N HIS A 37 -18.29 1.29 -8.84
CA HIS A 37 -18.18 1.73 -7.46
C HIS A 37 -18.42 0.55 -6.50
N VAL A 38 -17.40 0.17 -5.74
CA VAL A 38 -17.49 -0.93 -4.76
C VAL A 38 -18.16 -0.46 -3.47
N THR A 39 -19.13 -1.25 -3.00
CA THR A 39 -19.84 -1.01 -1.74
C THR A 39 -19.33 -1.92 -0.63
N GLU A 40 -19.68 -1.59 0.62
CA GLU A 40 -19.39 -2.48 1.76
C GLU A 40 -20.04 -3.87 1.61
N ALA A 41 -21.19 -3.96 0.93
CA ALA A 41 -21.85 -5.24 0.68
C ALA A 41 -20.99 -6.14 -0.24
N ASP A 42 -20.33 -5.55 -1.23
CA ASP A 42 -19.44 -6.25 -2.14
C ASP A 42 -18.21 -6.78 -1.40
N LEU A 43 -17.64 -5.95 -0.50
CA LEU A 43 -16.49 -6.32 0.32
C LEU A 43 -16.81 -7.36 1.40
N LYS A 44 -18.05 -7.38 1.91
CA LYS A 44 -18.44 -8.27 3.01
C LYS A 44 -18.32 -9.75 2.63
N THR A 45 -18.64 -10.11 1.40
CA THR A 45 -18.60 -11.51 0.93
C THR A 45 -17.18 -12.07 1.02
N ILE A 46 -16.19 -11.34 0.48
CA ILE A 46 -14.79 -11.75 0.58
C ILE A 46 -14.27 -11.65 2.01
N GLY A 47 -14.69 -10.63 2.77
CA GLY A 47 -14.28 -10.42 4.15
C GLY A 47 -14.67 -11.57 5.08
N LEU A 48 -15.88 -12.10 4.92
CA LEU A 48 -16.35 -13.27 5.65
C LEU A 48 -15.59 -14.54 5.27
N ALA A 49 -15.31 -14.72 3.98
CA ALA A 49 -14.53 -15.86 3.51
C ALA A 49 -13.08 -15.81 4.04
N LEU A 50 -12.47 -14.62 4.07
CA LEU A 50 -11.16 -14.41 4.71
C LEU A 50 -11.20 -14.74 6.21
N TRP A 51 -12.24 -14.31 6.92
CA TRP A 51 -12.41 -14.64 8.34
C TRP A 51 -12.48 -16.15 8.58
N GLN A 52 -13.24 -16.87 7.75
CA GLN A 52 -13.34 -18.34 7.82
C GLN A 52 -12.02 -19.05 7.56
N VAL A 53 -11.16 -18.52 6.68
CA VAL A 53 -9.82 -19.08 6.44
C VAL A 53 -8.94 -18.99 7.69
N LEU A 54 -9.03 -17.89 8.43
CA LEU A 54 -8.16 -17.66 9.58
C LEU A 54 -8.47 -18.63 10.73
N ASP A 55 -9.70 -19.14 10.82
CA ASP A 55 -10.17 -20.03 11.89
C ASP A 55 -9.86 -19.49 13.30
N ILE A 56 -10.03 -18.17 13.45
CA ILE A 56 -9.80 -17.47 14.72
C ILE A 56 -11.12 -17.42 15.50
N ASP A 57 -11.00 -17.52 16.82
CA ASP A 57 -12.13 -17.38 17.74
C ASP A 57 -12.90 -16.06 17.49
N ALA A 58 -14.22 -16.16 17.42
CA ALA A 58 -15.12 -15.02 17.31
C ALA A 58 -15.11 -14.11 18.55
N THR A 59 -14.47 -14.54 19.65
CA THR A 59 -14.24 -13.74 20.86
C THR A 59 -12.86 -13.06 20.82
N LEU A 60 -12.61 -12.29 19.76
CA LEU A 60 -11.35 -11.58 19.58
C LEU A 60 -11.24 -10.38 20.53
N ALA A 61 -10.26 -10.37 21.42
CA ALA A 61 -9.99 -9.22 22.28
C ALA A 61 -9.45 -8.01 21.48
N PRO A 62 -9.75 -6.76 21.87
CA PRO A 62 -9.14 -5.54 21.31
C PRO A 62 -7.61 -5.59 21.27
N GLN A 63 -7.03 -5.61 20.07
CA GLN A 63 -5.57 -5.65 19.87
C GLN A 63 -5.17 -5.39 18.41
N ALA A 64 -3.88 -5.17 18.19
CA ALA A 64 -3.30 -5.17 16.85
C ALA A 64 -3.24 -6.60 16.27
N LEU A 65 -3.64 -6.73 15.01
CA LEU A 65 -3.64 -7.96 14.23
C LEU A 65 -2.60 -7.83 13.11
N LEU A 66 -1.70 -8.81 13.02
CA LEU A 66 -0.68 -8.86 11.99
C LEU A 66 -0.83 -10.16 11.20
N ILE A 67 -1.19 -10.05 9.93
CA ILE A 67 -1.22 -11.18 9.00
C ILE A 67 0.19 -11.39 8.45
N GLU A 68 0.79 -12.55 8.71
CA GLU A 68 2.07 -12.95 8.15
C GLU A 68 1.86 -13.76 6.87
N CYS A 69 2.22 -13.16 5.74
CA CYS A 69 2.12 -13.75 4.41
C CYS A 69 3.40 -14.53 4.11
N ALA A 70 3.29 -15.86 4.09
CA ALA A 70 4.43 -16.75 3.82
C ALA A 70 4.67 -17.01 2.31
N ASN A 71 3.74 -16.61 1.44
CA ASN A 71 3.85 -16.77 -0.02
C ASN A 71 2.86 -15.87 -0.75
N ASN A 72 3.04 -15.77 -2.08
CA ASN A 72 2.25 -14.92 -2.97
C ASN A 72 0.75 -15.26 -2.97
N ALA A 73 0.36 -16.52 -2.77
CA ALA A 73 -1.06 -16.90 -2.75
C ALA A 73 -1.79 -16.36 -1.52
N ILE A 74 -1.12 -16.29 -0.37
CA ILE A 74 -1.65 -15.65 0.84
C ILE A 74 -1.57 -14.13 0.69
N GLU A 75 -0.45 -13.63 0.17
CA GLU A 75 -0.19 -12.20 0.05
C GLU A 75 -1.19 -11.49 -0.87
N SER A 76 -1.60 -12.15 -1.95
CA SER A 76 -2.54 -11.61 -2.95
C SER A 76 -3.99 -11.44 -2.46
N LEU A 77 -4.31 -11.95 -1.27
CA LEU A 77 -5.65 -11.83 -0.71
C LEU A 77 -5.87 -10.45 -0.08
N PRO A 78 -7.06 -9.84 -0.23
CA PRO A 78 -7.34 -8.50 0.27
C PRO A 78 -7.65 -8.55 1.78
N TRP A 79 -6.64 -8.83 2.60
CA TRP A 79 -6.77 -8.98 4.04
C TRP A 79 -7.39 -7.74 4.71
N GLU A 80 -7.25 -6.57 4.12
CA GLU A 80 -7.87 -5.32 4.55
C GLU A 80 -9.42 -5.40 4.58
N CYS A 81 -10.00 -6.33 3.81
CA CYS A 81 -11.45 -6.59 3.80
C CYS A 81 -11.91 -7.53 4.91
N LEU A 82 -11.04 -7.99 5.82
CA LEU A 82 -11.37 -8.96 6.87
C LEU A 82 -12.61 -8.53 7.67
N TYR A 83 -13.66 -9.35 7.61
CA TYR A 83 -14.97 -9.05 8.18
C TYR A 83 -15.30 -10.05 9.29
N HIS A 84 -15.33 -9.54 10.52
CA HIS A 84 -15.76 -10.30 11.69
C HIS A 84 -17.29 -10.36 11.74
N PRO A 85 -17.92 -11.52 12.02
CA PRO A 85 -19.39 -11.65 11.97
C PRO A 85 -20.14 -10.69 12.91
N GLN A 86 -19.56 -10.40 14.08
CA GLN A 86 -20.12 -9.48 15.10
C GLN A 86 -19.57 -8.05 15.03
N LEU A 87 -18.29 -7.87 14.71
CA LEU A 87 -17.60 -6.57 14.78
C LEU A 87 -17.55 -5.83 13.42
N GLY A 88 -17.93 -6.50 12.33
CA GLY A 88 -17.84 -5.96 10.98
C GLY A 88 -16.40 -5.90 10.47
N PHE A 89 -16.09 -4.90 9.64
CA PHE A 89 -14.74 -4.73 9.08
C PHE A 89 -13.73 -4.34 10.16
N LEU A 90 -12.79 -5.23 10.44
CA LEU A 90 -11.78 -4.98 11.49
C LEU A 90 -10.86 -3.82 11.16
N GLY A 91 -10.57 -3.57 9.87
CA GLY A 91 -9.80 -2.41 9.42
C GLY A 91 -10.46 -1.06 9.68
N LYS A 92 -11.76 -1.04 10.00
CA LYS A 92 -12.52 0.18 10.34
C LYS A 92 -12.84 0.30 11.82
N HIS A 93 -12.60 -0.75 12.60
CA HIS A 93 -13.01 -0.81 13.99
C HIS A 93 -11.97 -0.13 14.89
N ALA A 94 -12.39 0.83 15.72
CA ALA A 94 -11.49 1.68 16.51
C ALA A 94 -10.57 0.91 17.48
N ASP A 95 -11.04 -0.24 17.94
CA ASP A 95 -10.32 -1.10 18.91
C ASP A 95 -9.30 -2.06 18.26
N TYR A 96 -9.20 -2.10 16.93
CA TYR A 96 -8.30 -2.99 16.21
C TYR A 96 -7.40 -2.21 15.25
N THR A 97 -6.22 -2.76 14.99
CA THR A 97 -5.35 -2.30 13.91
C THR A 97 -5.00 -3.52 13.09
N LEU A 98 -5.26 -3.48 11.78
CA LEU A 98 -4.97 -4.58 10.87
C LEU A 98 -3.79 -4.21 9.98
N SER A 99 -2.79 -5.08 9.94
CA SER A 99 -1.62 -4.94 9.07
C SER A 99 -1.21 -6.30 8.52
N ARG A 100 -0.48 -6.29 7.40
CA ARG A 100 0.13 -7.49 6.84
C ARG A 100 1.63 -7.32 6.68
N ARG A 101 2.39 -8.41 6.78
CA ARG A 101 3.82 -8.45 6.47
C ARG A 101 4.15 -9.65 5.62
N VAL A 102 5.11 -9.50 4.71
CA VAL A 102 5.78 -10.65 4.09
C VAL A 102 6.76 -11.21 5.12
N SER A 103 6.76 -12.53 5.30
CA SER A 103 7.69 -13.20 6.19
C SER A 103 9.12 -12.88 5.77
N SER A 104 9.87 -12.18 6.62
CA SER A 104 11.29 -11.89 6.38
C SER A 104 12.07 -12.03 7.68
N ASP A 105 13.31 -12.50 7.57
CA ASP A 105 14.25 -12.62 8.71
C ASP A 105 14.80 -11.26 9.19
N ASN A 106 14.23 -10.15 8.70
CA ASN A 106 14.72 -8.82 8.96
C ASN A 106 14.41 -8.36 10.39
N LYS A 107 15.49 -8.08 11.13
CA LYS A 107 15.41 -7.48 12.47
C LYS A 107 14.73 -6.12 12.41
N THR A 108 13.80 -5.87 13.33
CA THR A 108 13.20 -4.56 13.54
C THR A 108 14.29 -3.56 13.88
N VAL A 109 14.46 -2.52 13.05
CA VAL A 109 15.40 -1.45 13.32
C VAL A 109 14.74 -0.40 14.19
N GLN A 110 15.41 -0.03 15.27
CA GLN A 110 14.93 1.07 16.11
C GLN A 110 15.05 2.40 15.36
N LEU A 111 13.99 3.20 15.42
CA LEU A 111 13.99 4.58 14.96
C LEU A 111 15.12 5.34 15.66
N SER A 112 15.95 6.03 14.87
CA SER A 112 16.97 6.93 15.40
C SER A 112 16.33 8.04 16.23
N LYS A 113 16.94 8.39 17.36
CA LYS A 113 16.51 9.53 18.17
C LYS A 113 16.74 10.83 17.40
N GLY A 114 15.74 11.71 17.38
CA GLY A 114 15.80 13.00 16.67
C GLY A 114 14.45 13.40 16.11
N PRO A 115 14.36 14.55 15.42
CA PRO A 115 13.16 14.93 14.69
C PRO A 115 12.86 13.90 13.59
N PHE A 116 11.58 13.57 13.45
CA PHE A 116 11.08 12.65 12.45
C PHE A 116 10.94 13.38 11.11
N ASN A 117 11.93 13.16 10.23
CA ASN A 117 11.96 13.68 8.87
C ASN A 117 10.94 12.97 7.95
N ILE A 118 10.02 13.76 7.38
CA ILE A 118 8.96 13.35 6.45
C ILE A 118 9.13 14.10 5.12
N LEU A 119 9.19 13.35 4.02
CA LEU A 119 9.13 13.87 2.66
C LEU A 119 7.74 13.57 2.07
N LEU A 120 7.03 14.60 1.60
CA LEU A 120 5.84 14.44 0.77
C LEU A 120 6.20 14.87 -0.66
N LEU A 121 6.14 13.94 -1.61
CA LEU A 121 6.26 14.24 -3.03
C LEU A 121 4.87 14.12 -3.67
N THR A 122 4.43 15.18 -4.34
CA THR A 122 3.18 15.22 -5.11
C THR A 122 3.51 15.36 -6.59
N ALA A 123 3.02 14.45 -7.43
CA ALA A 123 3.23 14.51 -8.88
C ALA A 123 1.91 14.71 -9.62
N GLN A 124 1.82 15.77 -10.43
CA GLN A 124 0.64 16.12 -11.22
C GLN A 124 1.01 16.40 -12.68
N ALA A 125 1.10 15.34 -13.48
CA ALA A 125 1.26 15.48 -14.92
C ALA A 125 0.06 16.22 -15.55
N LYS A 126 0.33 17.23 -16.39
CA LYS A 126 -0.71 18.06 -17.05
C LYS A 126 -1.57 17.28 -18.05
N THR A 127 -1.07 16.13 -18.51
CA THR A 127 -1.74 15.25 -19.48
C THR A 127 -2.91 14.45 -18.88
N ILE A 128 -3.11 14.51 -17.55
CA ILE A 128 -4.17 13.81 -16.86
C ILE A 128 -5.41 14.73 -16.82
N SER A 129 -6.56 14.19 -17.26
CA SER A 129 -7.80 14.95 -17.49
C SER A 129 -8.25 15.79 -16.29
N HIS A 130 -8.96 16.89 -16.55
CA HIS A 130 -9.43 17.86 -15.53
C HIS A 130 -10.21 17.24 -14.34
N HIS A 131 -10.85 16.09 -14.52
CA HIS A 131 -11.60 15.37 -13.48
C HIS A 131 -10.73 14.55 -12.52
N GLY A 132 -9.42 14.51 -12.74
CA GLY A 132 -8.46 13.77 -11.91
C GLY A 132 -7.24 14.61 -11.52
N ARG A 133 -7.35 15.94 -11.47
CA ARG A 133 -6.25 16.76 -10.94
C ARG A 133 -6.25 16.68 -9.42
N LEU A 134 -5.16 16.20 -8.84
CA LEU A 134 -4.83 16.41 -7.44
C LEU A 134 -4.70 17.92 -7.24
N ASP A 135 -5.44 18.43 -6.25
CA ASP A 135 -5.18 19.77 -5.75
C ASP A 135 -3.95 19.68 -4.85
N VAL A 136 -2.79 19.72 -5.49
CA VAL A 136 -1.48 19.54 -4.85
C VAL A 136 -1.32 20.50 -3.67
N GLU A 137 -1.75 21.75 -3.82
CA GLU A 137 -1.67 22.76 -2.76
C GLU A 137 -2.56 22.38 -1.56
N ILE A 138 -3.80 21.94 -1.81
CA ILE A 138 -4.69 21.48 -0.74
C ILE A 138 -4.13 20.23 -0.06
N GLU A 139 -3.59 19.24 -0.79
CA GLU A 139 -3.02 18.03 -0.20
C GLU A 139 -1.82 18.35 0.68
N GLN A 140 -0.87 19.12 0.16
CA GLN A 140 0.31 19.54 0.91
C GLN A 140 -0.08 20.36 2.15
N GLN A 141 -1.03 21.29 2.00
CA GLN A 141 -1.51 22.11 3.11
C GLN A 141 -2.26 21.28 4.16
N THR A 142 -3.01 20.27 3.75
CA THR A 142 -3.73 19.36 4.66
C THR A 142 -2.75 18.57 5.51
N VAL A 143 -1.75 17.94 4.89
CA VAL A 143 -0.70 17.18 5.60
C VAL A 143 0.10 18.11 6.52
N ARG A 144 0.51 19.29 6.02
CA ARG A 144 1.24 20.28 6.82
C ARG A 144 0.44 20.76 8.02
N SER A 145 -0.86 20.98 7.87
CA SER A 145 -1.76 21.42 8.95
C SER A 145 -1.90 20.34 10.02
N ALA A 146 -2.06 19.07 9.61
CA ALA A 146 -2.11 17.94 10.54
C ALA A 146 -0.80 17.76 11.32
N LEU A 147 0.35 18.06 10.68
CA LEU A 147 1.67 17.95 11.31
C LEU A 147 2.09 19.21 12.08
N ALA A 148 1.37 20.32 11.96
CA ALA A 148 1.78 21.63 12.48
C ALA A 148 2.12 21.63 13.99
N PRO A 149 1.37 20.95 14.89
CA PRO A 149 1.73 20.89 16.31
C PRO A 149 3.10 20.24 16.55
N PHE A 150 3.41 19.18 15.78
CA PHE A 150 4.66 18.41 15.91
C PHE A 150 5.85 19.13 15.28
N ILE A 151 5.61 19.85 14.17
CA ILE A 151 6.60 20.72 13.55
C ILE A 151 6.98 21.85 14.51
N LYS A 152 5.98 22.52 15.12
CA LYS A 152 6.20 23.61 16.09
C LYS A 152 6.97 23.12 17.33
N ALA A 153 6.74 21.88 17.75
CA ALA A 153 7.45 21.24 18.87
C ALA A 153 8.88 20.78 18.52
N GLY A 154 9.29 20.87 17.25
CA GLY A 154 10.58 20.37 16.78
C GLY A 154 10.67 18.83 16.72
N TRP A 155 9.54 18.13 16.77
CA TRP A 155 9.50 16.66 16.72
C TRP A 155 9.43 16.13 15.30
N VAL A 156 8.98 16.94 14.34
CA VAL A 156 8.84 16.58 12.94
C VAL A 156 9.53 17.62 12.08
N HIS A 157 10.31 17.16 11.11
CA HIS A 157 10.73 17.99 9.97
C HIS A 157 9.94 17.53 8.76
N PHE A 158 9.19 18.46 8.16
CA PHE A 158 8.34 18.17 7.02
C PHE A 158 8.79 18.98 5.80
N TYR A 159 8.99 18.29 4.69
CA TYR A 159 9.34 18.91 3.42
C TYR A 159 8.43 18.39 2.31
N ALA A 160 7.95 19.30 1.48
CA ALA A 160 7.22 19.01 0.27
C ALA A 160 7.79 19.94 -0.83
N PRO A 161 8.44 19.41 -1.88
CA PRO A 161 8.91 20.23 -2.98
C PRO A 161 7.74 20.65 -3.89
N ASP A 162 7.92 21.75 -4.60
CA ASP A 162 6.97 22.23 -5.62
C ASP A 162 7.12 21.49 -6.97
N ASP A 163 7.97 20.46 -7.01
CA ASP A 163 8.39 19.74 -8.21
C ASP A 163 8.12 18.25 -8.07
N GLY A 164 7.28 17.72 -8.97
CA GLY A 164 6.85 16.32 -9.02
C GLY A 164 7.68 15.41 -9.91
N ARG A 165 8.88 15.82 -10.35
CA ARG A 165 9.75 15.02 -11.24
C ARG A 165 10.49 13.90 -10.52
N PHE A 166 10.74 12.80 -11.23
CA PHE A 166 11.44 11.63 -10.67
C PHE A 166 12.90 11.94 -10.30
N VAL A 167 13.59 12.76 -11.11
CA VAL A 167 14.98 13.17 -10.82
C VAL A 167 15.08 13.90 -9.47
N THR A 168 14.18 14.84 -9.22
CA THR A 168 14.12 15.60 -7.96
C THR A 168 13.82 14.70 -6.79
N PHE A 169 12.93 13.72 -6.98
CA PHE A 169 12.65 12.71 -5.96
C PHE A 169 13.89 11.91 -5.55
N VAL A 170 14.66 11.42 -6.53
CA VAL A 170 15.91 10.67 -6.28
C VAL A 170 16.93 11.56 -5.55
N GLU A 171 17.14 12.79 -6.02
CA GLU A 171 18.06 13.74 -5.38
C GLU A 171 17.67 14.00 -3.91
N LEU A 172 16.39 14.22 -3.64
CA LEU A 172 15.90 14.45 -2.28
C LEU A 172 16.10 13.23 -1.39
N LEU A 173 15.77 12.02 -1.87
CA LEU A 173 15.94 10.77 -1.12
C LEU A 173 17.37 10.58 -0.60
N HIS A 174 18.37 10.99 -1.39
CA HIS A 174 19.79 10.85 -1.04
C HIS A 174 20.40 12.08 -0.37
N SER A 175 19.73 13.24 -0.42
CA SER A 175 20.24 14.49 0.18
C SER A 175 20.32 14.46 1.70
N GLN A 176 19.44 13.70 2.36
CA GLN A 176 19.41 13.58 3.81
C GLN A 176 18.69 12.32 4.28
N ARG A 177 18.67 12.11 5.60
CA ARG A 177 17.97 10.99 6.22
C ARG A 177 16.46 11.24 6.24
N TRP A 178 15.67 10.40 5.59
CA TRP A 178 14.20 10.43 5.66
C TRP A 178 13.70 9.22 6.43
N HIS A 179 12.65 9.39 7.23
CA HIS A 179 12.01 8.27 7.95
C HIS A 179 10.75 7.81 7.23
N LEU A 180 9.95 8.77 6.76
CA LEU A 180 8.71 8.55 6.04
C LEU A 180 8.75 9.30 4.71
N VAL A 181 8.37 8.60 3.64
CA VAL A 181 8.13 9.18 2.32
C VAL A 181 6.66 8.97 1.98
N ILE A 182 5.98 10.03 1.59
CA ILE A 182 4.61 10.01 1.09
C ILE A 182 4.68 10.36 -0.40
N LEU A 183 4.29 9.43 -1.27
CA LEU A 183 4.15 9.64 -2.70
C LEU A 183 2.66 9.84 -3.02
N SER A 184 2.28 11.05 -3.41
CA SER A 184 0.93 11.35 -3.90
C SER A 184 0.96 11.59 -5.40
N GLY A 185 0.11 10.91 -6.16
CA GLY A 185 0.15 10.99 -7.61
C GLY A 185 -0.80 10.01 -8.29
N HIS A 186 -0.52 9.70 -9.55
CA HIS A 186 -1.32 8.74 -10.32
C HIS A 186 -0.58 7.44 -10.53
N GLY A 187 -1.30 6.33 -10.39
CA GLY A 187 -0.87 5.01 -10.86
C GLY A 187 -1.53 4.69 -12.19
N VAL A 188 -0.79 4.00 -13.06
CA VAL A 188 -1.30 3.47 -14.33
C VAL A 188 -0.91 2.01 -14.41
N PHE A 189 -1.86 1.16 -14.78
CA PHE A 189 -1.57 -0.23 -15.12
C PHE A 189 -1.77 -0.50 -16.61
N LYS A 190 -0.85 -1.26 -17.20
CA LYS A 190 -0.93 -1.72 -18.58
C LYS A 190 -1.00 -3.24 -18.60
N GLU A 191 -2.13 -3.79 -19.04
CA GLU A 191 -2.36 -5.25 -19.04
C GLU A 191 -1.59 -5.99 -20.15
N LYS A 192 -1.27 -5.32 -21.27
CA LYS A 192 -0.73 -5.97 -22.48
C LYS A 192 0.35 -5.11 -23.14
N GLY A 193 1.26 -5.80 -23.83
CA GLY A 193 2.37 -5.20 -24.59
C GLY A 193 3.73 -5.41 -23.91
N GLU A 194 4.80 -4.99 -24.59
CA GLU A 194 6.19 -5.12 -24.11
C GLU A 194 6.45 -4.36 -22.79
N ASN A 195 5.57 -3.41 -22.44
CA ASN A 195 5.61 -2.61 -21.22
C ASN A 195 4.38 -2.86 -20.32
N ALA A 196 3.91 -4.11 -20.26
CA ALA A 196 2.87 -4.49 -19.30
C ALA A 196 3.39 -4.35 -17.85
N GLY A 197 2.52 -3.91 -16.94
CA GLY A 197 2.86 -3.69 -15.53
C GLY A 197 2.26 -2.41 -14.95
N ALA A 198 2.54 -2.15 -13.67
CA ALA A 198 2.12 -0.93 -12.98
C ALA A 198 3.21 0.14 -12.98
N PHE A 199 2.77 1.39 -13.07
CA PHE A 199 3.61 2.57 -13.19
C PHE A 199 3.09 3.65 -12.25
N PHE A 200 3.99 4.38 -11.61
CA PHE A 200 3.68 5.68 -11.00
C PHE A 200 3.99 6.77 -12.03
N VAL A 201 3.10 7.75 -12.16
CA VAL A 201 3.24 8.86 -13.11
C VAL A 201 3.90 10.04 -12.41
N PHE A 202 5.17 10.29 -12.72
CA PHE A 202 5.89 11.50 -12.33
C PHE A 202 5.68 12.60 -13.38
N GLU A 203 6.11 13.81 -13.06
CA GLU A 203 6.17 14.91 -14.03
C GLU A 203 7.43 14.80 -14.89
N SER A 204 7.33 15.19 -16.16
CA SER A 204 8.48 15.44 -17.04
C SER A 204 8.85 16.93 -17.04
N GLU A 205 10.00 17.27 -17.62
CA GLU A 205 10.40 18.68 -17.83
C GLU A 205 9.39 19.48 -18.66
N GLN A 206 8.66 18.83 -19.57
CA GLN A 206 7.64 19.47 -20.40
C GLN A 206 6.26 19.50 -19.71
N GLY A 207 6.14 18.99 -18.48
CA GLY A 207 4.90 18.86 -17.73
C GLY A 207 3.98 17.74 -18.23
N SER A 208 4.47 16.85 -19.10
CA SER A 208 3.81 15.59 -19.44
C SER A 208 4.02 14.54 -18.35
N GLY A 209 3.34 13.40 -18.46
CA GLY A 209 3.57 12.27 -17.57
C GLY A 209 4.80 11.45 -17.95
N GLU A 210 5.67 11.21 -16.98
CA GLU A 210 6.77 10.25 -17.04
C GLU A 210 6.37 8.96 -16.30
N LEU A 211 6.40 7.82 -16.98
CA LEU A 211 6.01 6.53 -16.40
C LEU A 211 7.20 5.84 -15.74
N ILE A 212 7.16 5.71 -14.41
CA ILE A 212 8.19 5.03 -13.64
C ILE A 212 7.66 3.67 -13.17
N THR A 213 8.36 2.60 -13.53
CA THR A 213 8.02 1.24 -13.07
C THR A 213 8.27 1.11 -11.58
N ALA A 214 7.60 0.16 -10.92
CA ALA A 214 7.92 -0.11 -9.52
C ALA A 214 9.34 -0.61 -9.28
N GLY A 215 9.92 -1.36 -10.22
CA GLY A 215 11.32 -1.78 -10.12
C GLY A 215 12.25 -0.58 -10.11
N THR A 216 12.04 0.40 -11.00
CA THR A 216 12.80 1.66 -11.03
C THR A 216 12.59 2.47 -9.75
N LEU A 217 11.34 2.62 -9.31
CA LEU A 217 11.00 3.32 -8.07
C LEU A 217 11.66 2.64 -6.86
N ALA A 218 11.71 1.31 -6.86
CA ALA A 218 12.33 0.53 -5.81
C ALA A 218 13.85 0.73 -5.73
N GLN A 219 14.52 0.79 -6.88
CA GLN A 219 15.94 1.10 -6.92
C GLN A 219 16.25 2.50 -6.36
N ALA A 220 15.35 3.48 -6.52
CA ALA A 220 15.55 4.83 -5.97
C ALA A 220 15.66 4.84 -4.44
N PHE A 221 15.03 3.89 -3.74
CA PHE A 221 15.12 3.80 -2.29
C PHE A 221 16.35 3.01 -1.81
N LYS A 222 17.06 2.31 -2.69
CA LYS A 222 18.22 1.48 -2.32
C LYS A 222 19.31 2.33 -1.68
N GLY A 223 19.82 1.89 -0.51
CA GLY A 223 20.84 2.62 0.24
C GLY A 223 20.33 3.89 0.94
N THR A 224 19.02 4.14 0.92
CA THR A 224 18.41 5.21 1.71
C THR A 224 18.10 4.74 3.13
N SER A 225 17.62 5.67 3.94
CA SER A 225 17.26 5.48 5.35
C SER A 225 15.75 5.40 5.59
N VAL A 226 14.96 5.43 4.52
CA VAL A 226 13.50 5.42 4.57
C VAL A 226 13.02 4.13 5.22
N GLN A 227 12.10 4.24 6.16
CA GLN A 227 11.52 3.11 6.90
C GLN A 227 10.02 2.94 6.63
N CYS A 228 9.40 3.91 5.98
CA CYS A 228 7.99 3.83 5.62
C CYS A 228 7.76 4.60 4.32
N VAL A 229 7.03 3.97 3.42
CA VAL A 229 6.57 4.60 2.18
C VAL A 229 5.05 4.51 2.16
N VAL A 230 4.40 5.65 2.07
CA VAL A 230 2.96 5.75 1.83
C VAL A 230 2.76 6.11 0.38
N VAL A 231 2.03 5.29 -0.37
CA VAL A 231 1.70 5.58 -1.77
C VAL A 231 0.20 5.89 -1.85
N ALA A 232 -0.11 7.17 -2.05
CA ALA A 232 -1.44 7.68 -2.31
C ALA A 232 -1.60 7.89 -3.83
N ALA A 233 -1.92 6.81 -4.55
CA ALA A 233 -2.17 6.89 -5.98
C ALA A 233 -3.36 6.04 -6.41
N CYS A 234 -4.15 6.55 -7.36
CA CYS A 234 -5.18 5.76 -8.04
C CYS A 234 -4.53 4.50 -8.62
N GLN A 235 -5.17 3.33 -8.48
CA GLN A 235 -4.65 2.05 -9.00
C GLN A 235 -3.33 1.54 -8.36
N SER A 236 -2.93 2.07 -7.19
CA SER A 236 -1.70 1.67 -6.48
C SER A 236 -1.68 0.21 -5.97
N ALA A 237 -2.79 -0.52 -6.03
CA ALA A 237 -2.95 -1.87 -5.49
C ALA A 237 -3.55 -2.86 -6.51
N GLN A 238 -3.19 -2.75 -7.80
CA GLN A 238 -3.67 -3.71 -8.81
C GLN A 238 -3.00 -5.08 -8.66
N PHE A 239 -3.77 -6.15 -8.83
CA PHE A 239 -3.29 -7.52 -8.85
C PHE A 239 -3.89 -8.28 -10.04
N ILE A 240 -3.06 -9.03 -10.76
CA ILE A 240 -3.53 -10.10 -11.64
C ILE A 240 -3.44 -11.41 -10.89
N ALA A 241 -4.57 -11.87 -10.32
CA ALA A 241 -4.68 -13.29 -9.99
C ALA A 241 -4.76 -14.06 -11.30
N THR A 242 -3.71 -14.79 -11.66
CA THR A 242 -3.86 -15.79 -12.72
C THR A 242 -4.63 -16.98 -12.14
N PRO A 243 -5.71 -17.44 -12.79
CA PRO A 243 -6.56 -18.52 -12.29
C PRO A 243 -5.93 -19.93 -12.36
N ASP A 244 -4.69 -20.06 -12.83
CA ASP A 244 -4.03 -21.37 -13.03
C ASP A 244 -3.40 -21.88 -11.73
N PHE A 245 -4.26 -22.21 -10.77
CA PHE A 245 -3.91 -23.02 -9.62
C PHE A 245 -4.19 -24.50 -9.94
N GLN A 246 -3.39 -25.09 -10.83
CA GLN A 246 -3.37 -26.54 -11.03
C GLN A 246 -1.93 -27.07 -11.01
N GLY A 247 -1.59 -27.68 -9.86
CA GLY A 247 -0.59 -28.73 -9.66
C GLY A 247 0.50 -28.90 -10.71
N SER A 248 1.62 -28.24 -10.49
CA SER A 248 3.02 -28.69 -10.67
C SER A 248 3.85 -27.41 -10.76
N ALA A 249 4.91 -27.30 -9.98
CA ALA A 249 5.79 -26.15 -10.05
C ALA A 249 6.60 -26.20 -11.36
N PRO A 250 6.59 -25.15 -12.20
CA PRO A 250 7.78 -24.77 -12.93
C PRO A 250 8.41 -23.55 -12.26
N ASN A 251 9.72 -23.59 -12.12
CA ASN A 251 10.57 -22.43 -11.92
C ASN A 251 10.11 -21.27 -12.83
N LEU A 252 9.62 -20.19 -12.23
CA LEU A 252 9.49 -18.89 -12.87
C LEU A 252 10.28 -17.89 -12.02
N GLU A 253 11.60 -17.98 -12.15
CA GLU A 253 12.49 -16.87 -11.90
C GLU A 253 12.13 -15.75 -12.89
N GLY A 254 11.72 -14.59 -12.37
CA GLY A 254 11.49 -13.39 -13.16
C GLY A 254 10.02 -13.05 -13.35
N LEU A 255 9.48 -12.25 -12.43
CA LEU A 255 8.65 -11.05 -12.67
C LEU A 255 8.06 -10.59 -11.32
N PRO A 256 8.61 -9.54 -10.69
CA PRO A 256 8.07 -9.03 -9.43
C PRO A 256 6.82 -8.18 -9.66
N ASP A 257 5.70 -8.72 -9.14
CA ASP A 257 4.32 -8.24 -9.22
C ASP A 257 4.04 -7.09 -8.25
N LEU A 258 3.07 -6.23 -8.59
CA LEU A 258 2.95 -4.86 -8.09
C LEU A 258 1.69 -4.67 -7.23
N GLN A 259 1.70 -5.17 -5.99
CA GLN A 259 0.75 -4.67 -4.98
C GLN A 259 1.11 -3.21 -4.66
N GLY A 260 0.50 -2.57 -3.67
CA GLY A 260 1.08 -1.34 -3.08
C GLY A 260 2.56 -1.57 -2.73
N LEU A 261 3.46 -1.18 -3.63
CA LEU A 261 4.91 -1.46 -3.70
C LEU A 261 5.45 -2.65 -2.85
N PRO A 262 5.07 -3.93 -3.03
CA PRO A 262 5.66 -5.01 -2.25
C PRO A 262 7.02 -5.47 -2.80
N ASN A 263 7.42 -5.05 -4.01
CA ASN A 263 8.68 -5.48 -4.61
C ASN A 263 9.81 -4.44 -4.54
N LEU A 264 10.15 -4.10 -3.29
CA LEU A 264 11.45 -3.51 -2.93
C LEU A 264 12.46 -4.62 -2.59
N GLU A 265 12.61 -5.66 -3.42
CA GLU A 265 13.65 -6.70 -3.24
C GLU A 265 15.09 -6.14 -3.35
N GLY A 266 15.24 -4.84 -3.62
CA GLY A 266 16.51 -4.10 -3.60
C GLY A 266 16.77 -3.26 -2.35
N LEU A 267 15.84 -3.17 -1.37
CA LEU A 267 16.09 -2.47 -0.11
C LEU A 267 16.91 -3.36 0.82
N GLU A 268 18.23 -3.34 0.67
CA GLU A 268 19.15 -3.89 1.68
C GLU A 268 19.13 -3.10 3.01
N SER A 269 18.14 -2.23 3.24
CA SER A 269 17.97 -1.48 4.48
C SER A 269 16.51 -1.43 4.93
N HIS A 270 16.17 -2.38 5.80
CA HIS A 270 15.28 -2.21 6.95
C HIS A 270 13.76 -2.08 6.72
N THR A 271 13.03 -2.62 7.69
CA THR A 271 11.57 -2.75 7.81
C THR A 271 10.80 -1.60 7.14
N SER A 272 10.20 -1.86 5.98
CA SER A 272 9.32 -0.93 5.26
C SER A 272 7.86 -1.30 5.53
N LEU A 273 7.13 -0.45 6.25
CA LEU A 273 5.66 -0.55 6.34
C LEU A 273 5.09 0.23 5.16
N ILE A 274 4.36 -0.45 4.28
CA ILE A 274 3.63 0.18 3.18
C ILE A 274 2.15 0.08 3.52
N ILE A 275 1.54 1.23 3.79
CA ILE A 275 0.10 1.33 4.03
C ILE A 275 -0.53 1.74 2.69
N PRO A 276 -1.18 0.83 1.94
CA PRO A 276 -2.01 1.25 0.82
C PRO A 276 -3.17 2.08 1.37
N ILE A 277 -3.16 3.39 1.10
CA ILE A 277 -4.33 4.23 1.35
C ILE A 277 -5.23 4.04 0.14
N MET A 278 -6.30 3.25 0.29
CA MET A 278 -7.43 3.35 -0.62
C MET A 278 -8.04 4.74 -0.41
N GLN A 279 -7.81 5.67 -1.36
CA GLN A 279 -8.58 6.89 -1.43
C GLN A 279 -10.04 6.51 -1.74
N ALA A 280 -10.84 6.31 -0.70
CA ALA A 280 -12.28 6.44 -0.80
C ALA A 280 -12.54 7.93 -1.09
N GLY A 281 -13.09 8.24 -2.26
CA GLY A 281 -13.46 9.60 -2.62
C GLY A 281 -14.26 10.24 -1.49
N VAL A 282 -13.86 11.45 -1.10
CA VAL A 282 -14.63 12.28 -0.17
C VAL A 282 -16.03 12.47 -0.77
N PRO A 283 -17.12 12.04 -0.11
CA PRO A 283 -18.44 12.37 -0.59
C PRO A 283 -18.62 13.88 -0.47
N HIS A 284 -18.85 14.55 -1.60
CA HIS A 284 -19.52 15.84 -1.61
C HIS A 284 -20.90 15.65 -0.99
N VAL A 285 -21.03 15.99 0.29
CA VAL A 285 -22.33 16.22 0.91
C VAL A 285 -22.83 17.56 0.38
N VAL A 286 -23.60 17.51 -0.70
CA VAL A 286 -24.47 18.61 -1.08
C VAL A 286 -25.75 18.45 -0.26
N GLY A 287 -26.05 19.47 0.54
CA GLY A 287 -27.29 19.54 1.34
C GLY A 287 -28.53 19.73 0.48
#